data_AF-A0AAD8XUU5-F1
#
_entry.id   AF-A0AAD8XUU5-F1
#
_cell.length_a   1.000
_cell.length_b   1.000
_cell.length_c   1.000
_cell.angle_alpha   90.00
_cell.angle_beta   90.00
_cell.angle_gamma   90.00
#
_symmetry.space_group_name_H-M   'P 1'
#
loop_
_entity.id
_entity.type
_entity.pdbx_description
1 polymer ?
#
loop_
_entity_poly.entity_id
_entity_poly.type
_entity_poly.pdbx_seq_one_letter_code
_entity_poly.pdbx_strand_id
1 'polypeptide(L)'
;MIRQSHSRLQETFLGHPTLLDVVCRDGVVKVAQAGFLDCPSLTRVKMPSVEGIGRGAFKDCKALMYIECGKLEFIDVGAFGHCKSLRSINLPSAKTVQMCAFSNCEALANVKFGKKLESIGFRAFNDCTSLERITIPLKDGMVSSVAFSGCENLERVDLIGTA
;
A
#
# COMPACT_ATOMS: atom_id res chain seq x y z
N MET A 1 -12.30 -33.09 -2.67
CA MET A 1 -11.06 -33.33 -3.44
C MET A 1 -10.53 -31.99 -3.95
N ILE A 2 -9.36 -31.61 -3.44
CA ILE A 2 -8.34 -30.69 -4.00
C ILE A 2 -8.82 -29.33 -4.51
N ARG A 3 -8.76 -28.31 -3.64
CA ARG A 3 -8.42 -26.92 -4.01
C ARG A 3 -7.48 -26.32 -2.96
N GLN A 4 -6.35 -26.96 -2.72
CA GLN A 4 -5.17 -26.28 -2.19
C GLN A 4 -4.23 -25.99 -3.36
N SER A 5 -4.48 -24.88 -4.03
CA SER A 5 -3.53 -24.25 -4.95
C SER A 5 -3.53 -22.75 -4.71
N HIS A 6 -3.37 -22.34 -3.45
CA HIS A 6 -2.97 -20.97 -3.14
C HIS A 6 -1.45 -20.94 -3.33
N SER A 7 -1.02 -20.39 -4.46
CA SER A 7 0.37 -20.09 -4.78
C SER A 7 1.09 -19.48 -3.57
N ARG A 8 1.96 -20.26 -2.93
CA ARG A 8 2.82 -19.78 -1.84
C ARG A 8 3.95 -18.93 -2.45
N LEU A 9 3.70 -17.65 -2.68
CA LEU A 9 4.72 -16.64 -2.97
C LEU A 9 5.46 -16.23 -1.67
N GLN A 10 5.88 -17.17 -0.83
CA GLN A 10 6.63 -16.83 0.37
C GLN A 10 8.07 -16.51 -0.02
N GLU A 11 8.52 -15.29 0.29
CA GLU A 11 9.92 -14.79 0.19
C GLU A 11 10.64 -15.02 -1.15
N THR A 12 9.91 -15.34 -2.22
CA THR A 12 10.47 -15.88 -3.47
C THR A 12 11.34 -14.89 -4.22
N PHE A 13 11.12 -13.58 -4.07
CA PHE A 13 11.82 -12.53 -4.81
C PHE A 13 12.50 -11.51 -3.89
N LEU A 14 12.78 -11.87 -2.63
CA LEU A 14 13.48 -10.99 -1.71
C LEU A 14 14.82 -10.53 -2.30
N GLY A 15 15.08 -9.23 -2.30
CA GLY A 15 16.34 -8.66 -2.78
C GLY A 15 16.53 -8.73 -4.29
N HIS A 16 15.52 -9.13 -5.09
CA HIS A 16 15.76 -9.52 -6.48
C HIS A 16 16.25 -8.31 -7.32
N PRO A 17 17.52 -8.31 -7.78
CA PRO A 17 18.20 -7.08 -8.19
C PRO A 17 17.74 -6.56 -9.56
N THR A 18 17.15 -7.41 -10.40
CA THR A 18 16.79 -7.08 -11.80
C THR A 18 15.31 -7.20 -12.09
N LEU A 19 14.47 -7.47 -11.08
CA LEU A 19 13.03 -7.61 -11.29
C LEU A 19 12.44 -6.23 -11.58
N LEU A 20 11.87 -6.02 -12.78
CA LEU A 20 11.38 -4.71 -13.22
C LEU A 20 9.86 -4.54 -13.07
N ASP A 21 9.10 -5.62 -13.30
CA ASP A 21 7.63 -5.61 -13.35
C ASP A 21 7.07 -6.88 -12.69
N VAL A 22 5.97 -6.74 -11.96
CA VAL A 22 5.22 -7.84 -11.36
C VAL A 22 3.78 -7.75 -11.83
N VAL A 23 3.28 -8.84 -12.42
CA VAL A 23 1.88 -8.94 -12.85
C VAL A 23 1.22 -10.14 -12.18
N CYS A 24 0.32 -9.88 -11.23
CA CYS A 24 -0.51 -10.88 -10.57
C CYS A 24 -1.74 -11.18 -11.44
N ARG A 25 -1.73 -12.33 -12.13
CA ARG A 25 -2.85 -12.82 -12.96
C ARG A 25 -3.71 -13.85 -12.22
N ASP A 26 -4.86 -14.17 -12.83
CA ASP A 26 -5.88 -15.16 -12.45
C ASP A 26 -5.56 -16.07 -11.25
N GLY A 27 -6.30 -15.88 -10.16
CA GLY A 27 -6.23 -16.71 -8.95
C GLY A 27 -5.30 -16.18 -7.86
N VAL A 28 -4.42 -15.20 -8.15
CA VAL A 28 -3.61 -14.54 -7.12
C VAL A 28 -4.48 -13.55 -6.33
N VAL A 29 -4.92 -13.97 -5.15
CA VAL A 29 -5.75 -13.17 -4.23
C VAL A 29 -4.95 -12.47 -3.15
N LYS A 30 -3.72 -12.92 -2.88
CA LYS A 30 -2.85 -12.36 -1.84
C LYS A 30 -1.39 -12.33 -2.28
N VAL A 31 -0.67 -11.28 -1.91
CA VAL A 31 0.80 -11.25 -1.92
C VAL A 31 1.29 -11.58 -0.52
N ALA A 32 2.20 -12.53 -0.39
CA ALA A 32 2.66 -12.97 0.92
C ALA A 32 3.59 -11.95 1.58
N GLN A 33 3.82 -12.15 2.88
CA GLN A 33 4.82 -11.41 3.65
C GLN A 33 6.18 -11.44 2.93
N ALA A 34 6.82 -10.27 2.87
CA ALA A 34 8.14 -10.04 2.29
C ALA A 34 8.33 -10.60 0.85
N GLY A 35 7.26 -10.87 0.10
CA GLY A 35 7.33 -11.56 -1.20
C GLY A 35 8.25 -10.88 -2.23
N PHE A 36 8.35 -9.56 -2.17
CA PHE A 36 9.18 -8.70 -3.03
C PHE A 36 9.99 -7.67 -2.22
N LEU A 37 10.28 -7.97 -0.94
CA LEU A 37 11.05 -7.08 -0.08
C LEU A 37 12.39 -6.69 -0.75
N ASP A 38 12.73 -5.41 -0.72
CA ASP A 38 14.01 -4.87 -1.21
C ASP A 38 14.31 -5.25 -2.68
N CYS A 39 13.32 -5.20 -3.57
CA CYS A 39 13.57 -5.30 -5.02
C CYS A 39 13.96 -3.91 -5.58
N PRO A 40 15.26 -3.59 -5.75
CA PRO A 40 15.70 -2.22 -6.02
C PRO A 40 15.30 -1.73 -7.42
N SER A 41 15.09 -2.65 -8.36
CA SER A 41 14.74 -2.33 -9.75
C SER A 41 13.25 -2.43 -10.06
N LEU A 42 12.42 -2.85 -9.10
CA LEU A 42 10.99 -3.05 -9.34
C LEU A 42 10.31 -1.69 -9.51
N THR A 43 9.81 -1.41 -10.72
CA THR A 43 9.20 -0.12 -11.05
C THR A 43 7.68 -0.17 -11.13
N ARG A 44 7.13 -1.36 -11.35
CA ARG A 44 5.72 -1.55 -11.69
C ARG A 44 5.14 -2.80 -11.04
N VAL A 45 3.94 -2.68 -10.46
CA VAL A 45 3.14 -3.81 -9.98
C VAL A 45 1.72 -3.68 -10.52
N LYS A 46 1.22 -4.76 -11.13
CA LYS A 46 -0.17 -4.88 -11.59
C LYS A 46 -0.86 -6.04 -10.89
N MET A 47 -1.89 -5.73 -10.13
CA MET A 47 -2.59 -6.66 -9.26
C MET A 47 -4.09 -6.33 -9.14
N PRO A 48 -4.86 -6.40 -10.24
CA PRO A 48 -6.27 -6.00 -10.25
C PRO A 48 -7.15 -6.83 -9.32
N SER A 49 -6.82 -8.12 -9.14
CA SER A 49 -7.62 -9.09 -8.36
C SER A 49 -7.09 -9.37 -6.96
N VAL A 50 -5.96 -8.78 -6.56
CA VAL A 50 -5.37 -9.01 -5.23
C VAL A 50 -6.20 -8.27 -4.18
N GLU A 51 -6.56 -9.00 -3.13
CA GLU A 51 -7.38 -8.51 -2.01
C GLU A 51 -6.54 -8.19 -0.77
N GLY A 52 -5.34 -8.77 -0.64
CA GLY A 52 -4.48 -8.56 0.52
C GLY A 52 -2.99 -8.56 0.20
N ILE A 53 -2.27 -7.61 0.81
CA ILE A 53 -0.81 -7.52 0.78
C ILE A 53 -0.26 -7.82 2.17
N GLY A 54 0.60 -8.83 2.29
CA GLY A 54 1.23 -9.22 3.54
C GLY A 54 2.30 -8.24 4.02
N ARG A 55 2.69 -8.42 5.29
CA ARG A 55 3.69 -7.59 5.98
C ARG A 55 4.95 -7.39 5.13
N GLY A 56 5.32 -6.14 4.92
CA GLY A 56 6.55 -5.78 4.21
C GLY A 56 6.68 -6.31 2.78
N ALA A 57 5.58 -6.72 2.13
CA ALA A 57 5.64 -7.42 0.83
C ALA A 57 6.41 -6.67 -0.25
N PHE A 58 6.34 -5.35 -0.29
CA PHE A 58 7.05 -4.46 -1.22
C PHE A 58 7.89 -3.42 -0.47
N LYS A 59 8.21 -3.66 0.80
CA LYS A 59 9.04 -2.73 1.57
C LYS A 59 10.40 -2.57 0.86
N ASP A 60 10.97 -1.37 0.91
CA ASP A 60 12.27 -1.04 0.32
C ASP A 60 12.35 -1.20 -1.22
N CYS A 61 11.22 -1.40 -1.92
CA CYS A 61 11.13 -1.30 -3.38
C CYS A 61 11.22 0.17 -3.82
N LYS A 62 12.41 0.78 -3.66
CA LYS A 62 12.62 2.23 -3.79
C LYS A 62 12.30 2.77 -5.18
N ALA A 63 12.43 1.96 -6.23
CA ALA A 63 12.09 2.33 -7.60
C ALA A 63 10.60 2.13 -7.97
N LEU A 64 9.78 1.55 -7.07
CA LEU A 64 8.38 1.24 -7.37
C LEU A 64 7.60 2.52 -7.54
N MET A 65 7.20 2.81 -8.77
CA MET A 65 6.56 4.06 -9.16
C MET A 65 5.07 3.89 -9.45
N TYR A 66 4.67 2.73 -9.97
CA TYR A 66 3.31 2.47 -10.45
C TYR A 66 2.72 1.21 -9.83
N ILE A 67 1.55 1.36 -9.22
CA ILE A 67 0.74 0.26 -8.71
C ILE A 67 -0.64 0.34 -9.35
N GLU A 68 -1.04 -0.72 -10.04
CA GLU A 68 -2.40 -0.93 -10.51
C GLU A 68 -3.08 -1.96 -9.61
N CYS A 69 -4.10 -1.54 -8.86
CA CYS A 69 -4.91 -2.41 -8.02
C CYS A 69 -6.38 -1.97 -8.04
N GLY A 70 -7.30 -2.89 -7.71
CA GLY A 70 -8.75 -2.61 -7.72
C GLY A 70 -9.51 -3.23 -6.56
N LYS A 71 -9.14 -4.45 -6.15
CA LYS A 71 -9.80 -5.18 -5.06
C LYS A 71 -9.05 -5.18 -3.74
N LEU A 72 -7.99 -4.39 -3.61
CA LEU A 72 -7.13 -4.42 -2.43
C LEU A 72 -7.89 -3.94 -1.18
N GLU A 73 -8.21 -4.87 -0.28
CA GLU A 73 -8.96 -4.62 0.96
C GLU A 73 -8.05 -4.48 2.18
N PHE A 74 -6.97 -5.27 2.24
CA PHE A 74 -6.08 -5.38 3.39
C PHE A 74 -4.63 -5.06 3.01
N ILE A 75 -4.07 -4.03 3.66
CA ILE A 75 -2.68 -3.61 3.47
C ILE A 75 -1.98 -3.73 4.81
N ASP A 76 -1.16 -4.77 4.96
CA ASP A 76 -0.53 -5.12 6.23
C ASP A 76 0.66 -4.20 6.56
N VAL A 77 1.24 -4.41 7.75
CA VAL A 77 2.29 -3.59 8.33
C VAL A 77 3.46 -3.43 7.37
N GLY A 78 3.82 -2.18 7.09
CA GLY A 78 4.97 -1.84 6.26
C GLY A 78 4.89 -2.34 4.81
N ALA A 79 3.72 -2.76 4.30
CA ALA A 79 3.57 -3.41 3.00
C ALA A 79 4.29 -2.68 1.84
N PHE A 80 4.28 -1.35 1.84
CA PHE A 80 4.93 -0.48 0.87
C PHE A 80 5.91 0.51 1.53
N GLY A 81 6.38 0.22 2.76
CA GLY A 81 7.31 1.11 3.46
C GLY A 81 8.57 1.38 2.64
N HIS A 82 9.03 2.64 2.60
CA HIS A 82 10.20 3.08 1.82
C HIS A 82 10.08 2.88 0.29
N CYS A 83 8.88 2.75 -0.28
CA CYS A 83 8.65 2.87 -1.72
C CYS A 83 8.79 4.33 -2.17
N LYS A 84 10.03 4.86 -2.14
CA LYS A 84 10.32 6.29 -2.28
C LYS A 84 9.86 6.91 -3.61
N SER A 85 9.75 6.12 -4.67
CA SER A 85 9.32 6.58 -6.01
C SER A 85 7.81 6.48 -6.24
N LEU A 86 7.03 5.92 -5.32
CA LEU A 86 5.59 5.71 -5.51
C LEU A 86 4.88 7.07 -5.47
N ARG A 87 4.25 7.46 -6.59
CA ARG A 87 3.65 8.80 -6.73
C ARG A 87 2.18 8.86 -6.36
N SER A 88 1.46 7.77 -6.64
CA SER A 88 0.02 7.71 -6.40
C SER A 88 -0.42 6.30 -6.10
N ILE A 89 -1.51 6.19 -5.34
CA ILE A 89 -2.20 4.92 -5.12
C ILE A 89 -3.70 5.12 -5.03
N ASN A 90 -4.43 4.24 -5.72
CA ASN A 90 -5.90 4.21 -5.71
C ASN A 90 -6.38 2.98 -4.95
N LEU A 91 -7.08 3.19 -3.84
CA LEU A 91 -7.51 2.18 -2.89
C LEU A 91 -9.05 2.20 -2.70
N PRO A 92 -9.83 1.92 -3.77
CA PRO A 92 -11.29 2.05 -3.73
C PRO A 92 -11.96 1.00 -2.82
N SER A 93 -11.28 -0.11 -2.55
CA SER A 93 -11.78 -1.24 -1.76
C SER A 93 -11.11 -1.39 -0.39
N ALA A 94 -10.10 -0.55 -0.08
CA ALA A 94 -9.33 -0.70 1.15
C ALA A 94 -10.21 -0.47 2.37
N LYS A 95 -10.17 -1.44 3.29
CA LYS A 95 -10.80 -1.36 4.61
C LYS A 95 -9.79 -0.91 5.65
N THR A 96 -8.57 -1.44 5.58
CA THR A 96 -7.53 -1.14 6.56
C THR A 96 -6.20 -0.83 5.90
N VAL A 97 -5.55 0.23 6.39
CA VAL A 97 -4.17 0.56 6.09
C VAL A 97 -3.40 0.42 7.40
N GLN A 98 -2.60 -0.64 7.54
CA GLN A 98 -1.94 -0.96 8.80
C GLN A 98 -0.73 -0.07 9.11
N MET A 99 -0.14 -0.30 10.28
CA MET A 99 1.03 0.44 10.78
C MET A 99 2.14 0.55 9.72
N CYS A 100 2.65 1.76 9.50
CA CYS A 100 3.74 2.05 8.57
C CYS A 100 3.53 1.58 7.11
N ALA A 101 2.30 1.24 6.69
CA ALA A 101 2.05 0.62 5.38
C ALA A 101 2.66 1.38 4.19
N PHE A 102 2.68 2.71 4.24
CA PHE A 102 3.27 3.62 3.26
C PHE A 102 4.30 4.57 3.89
N SER A 103 4.89 4.22 5.05
CA SER A 103 5.88 5.10 5.70
C SER A 103 7.07 5.36 4.76
N ASN A 104 7.55 6.59 4.68
CA ASN A 104 8.69 7.02 3.85
C ASN A 104 8.44 6.81 2.34
N CYS A 105 7.19 6.84 1.88
CA CYS A 105 6.87 7.01 0.46
C CYS A 105 6.97 8.49 0.09
N GLU A 106 8.19 9.02 0.05
CA GLU A 106 8.47 10.46 -0.05
C GLU A 106 7.84 11.11 -1.29
N ALA A 107 7.75 10.42 -2.42
CA ALA A 107 7.10 10.92 -3.65
C ALA A 107 5.57 10.77 -3.68
N LEU A 108 4.94 10.16 -2.67
CA LEU A 108 3.51 9.86 -2.67
C LEU A 108 2.69 11.13 -2.50
N ALA A 109 2.19 11.66 -3.61
CA ALA A 109 1.44 12.91 -3.67
C ALA A 109 -0.07 12.71 -3.73
N ASN A 110 -0.54 11.51 -4.12
CA ASN A 110 -1.97 11.26 -4.31
C ASN A 110 -2.40 9.91 -3.74
N VAL A 111 -3.29 9.95 -2.74
CA VAL A 111 -3.92 8.76 -2.15
C VAL A 111 -5.42 8.90 -2.28
N LYS A 112 -6.08 7.90 -2.88
CA LYS A 112 -7.55 7.86 -3.00
C LYS A 112 -8.09 6.68 -2.23
N PHE A 113 -9.04 6.94 -1.33
CA PHE A 113 -9.76 5.90 -0.59
C PHE A 113 -11.20 5.76 -1.06
N GLY A 114 -11.74 4.55 -0.92
CA GLY A 114 -13.18 4.32 -1.01
C GLY A 114 -13.89 4.50 0.33
N LYS A 115 -15.23 4.55 0.29
CA LYS A 115 -16.10 4.74 1.47
C LYS A 115 -16.05 3.60 2.49
N LYS A 116 -15.46 2.45 2.13
CA LYS A 116 -15.34 1.26 2.99
C LYS A 116 -14.15 1.31 3.94
N LEU A 117 -13.36 2.40 3.94
CA LEU A 117 -12.24 2.55 4.86
C LEU A 117 -12.74 2.53 6.32
N GLU A 118 -12.03 1.79 7.15
CA GLU A 118 -12.35 1.53 8.57
C GLU A 118 -11.19 1.89 9.49
N SER A 119 -9.94 1.83 9.01
CA SER A 119 -8.77 2.24 9.82
C SER A 119 -7.56 2.69 8.99
N ILE A 120 -6.86 3.70 9.51
CA ILE A 120 -5.52 4.13 9.11
C ILE A 120 -4.63 4.06 10.37
N GLY A 121 -3.67 3.14 10.33
CA GLY A 121 -2.83 2.77 11.47
C GLY A 121 -1.73 3.78 11.81
N PHE A 122 -1.03 3.49 12.90
CA PHE A 122 0.11 4.26 13.39
C PHE A 122 1.16 4.46 12.31
N ARG A 123 1.55 5.71 12.04
CA ARG A 123 2.56 6.08 11.03
C ARG A 123 2.30 5.54 9.63
N ALA A 124 1.05 5.21 9.28
CA ALA A 124 0.70 4.60 8.00
C ALA A 124 1.23 5.38 6.78
N PHE A 125 1.24 6.71 6.84
CA PHE A 125 1.77 7.63 5.82
C PHE A 125 2.89 8.51 6.39
N ASN A 126 3.62 8.04 7.40
CA ASN A 126 4.68 8.83 8.02
C ASN A 126 5.76 9.21 6.99
N ASP A 127 6.22 10.46 6.97
CA ASP A 127 7.19 11.01 6.01
C ASP A 127 6.77 10.86 4.53
N CYS A 128 5.47 10.88 4.22
CA CYS A 128 4.99 11.10 2.85
C CYS A 128 5.08 12.59 2.50
N THR A 129 6.29 13.10 2.33
CA THR A 129 6.57 14.54 2.24
C THR A 129 5.96 15.21 1.01
N SER A 130 5.68 14.49 -0.08
CA SER A 130 4.99 15.06 -1.26
C SER A 130 3.46 15.09 -1.15
N LEU A 131 2.87 14.56 -0.07
CA LEU A 131 1.42 14.51 0.09
C LEU A 131 0.88 15.89 0.48
N GLU A 132 0.27 16.59 -0.47
CA GLU A 132 -0.28 17.94 -0.25
C GLU A 132 -1.74 17.93 0.22
N ARG A 133 -2.52 16.98 -0.30
CA ARG A 133 -3.97 16.91 -0.08
C ARG A 133 -4.44 15.49 0.08
N ILE A 134 -5.39 15.27 0.99
CA ILE A 134 -6.03 13.96 1.14
C ILE A 134 -7.51 14.08 1.51
N THR A 135 -8.32 13.19 0.94
CA THR A 135 -9.73 13.05 1.30
C THR A 135 -9.91 11.76 2.10
N ILE A 136 -10.48 11.86 3.30
CA ILE A 136 -10.65 10.75 4.23
C ILE A 136 -12.14 10.57 4.52
N PRO A 137 -12.74 9.40 4.22
CA PRO A 137 -14.11 9.08 4.63
C PRO A 137 -14.15 8.81 6.13
N LEU A 138 -14.64 9.78 6.89
CA LEU A 138 -14.49 9.81 8.35
C LEU A 138 -15.47 8.86 9.05
N LYS A 139 -14.91 8.11 9.99
CA LYS A 139 -15.57 7.41 11.09
C LYS A 139 -14.75 7.67 12.36
N ASP A 140 -15.41 7.74 13.52
CA ASP A 140 -14.73 7.99 14.79
C ASP A 140 -13.66 6.93 15.08
N GLY A 141 -12.50 7.37 15.59
CA GLY A 141 -11.38 6.49 15.94
C GLY A 141 -10.64 5.84 14.77
N MET A 142 -11.02 6.16 13.52
CA MET A 142 -10.45 5.52 12.32
C MET A 142 -8.97 5.84 12.08
N VAL A 143 -8.51 7.05 12.44
CA VAL A 143 -7.18 7.55 12.08
C VAL A 143 -6.30 7.65 13.33
N SER A 144 -5.15 6.98 13.31
CA SER A 144 -4.15 7.14 14.37
C SER A 144 -3.61 8.58 14.43
N SER A 145 -3.36 9.10 15.64
CA SER A 145 -2.88 10.47 15.88
C SER A 145 -1.56 10.83 15.19
N VAL A 146 -0.77 9.83 14.77
CA VAL A 146 0.50 10.02 14.05
C VAL A 146 0.51 9.37 12.68
N ALA A 147 -0.67 9.04 12.11
CA ALA A 147 -0.77 8.41 10.80
C ALA A 147 -0.04 9.19 9.69
N PHE A 148 -0.06 10.52 9.78
CA PHE A 148 0.52 11.45 8.79
C PHE A 148 1.68 12.29 9.36
N SER A 149 2.37 11.80 10.40
CA SER A 149 3.54 12.50 10.96
C SER A 149 4.62 12.69 9.89
N GLY A 150 5.24 13.87 9.80
CA GLY A 150 6.25 14.16 8.77
C GLY A 150 5.70 14.36 7.35
N CYS A 151 4.38 14.42 7.15
CA CYS A 151 3.80 14.89 5.89
C CYS A 151 3.92 16.43 5.81
N GLU A 152 5.14 16.94 5.59
CA GLU A 152 5.48 18.36 5.73
C GLU A 152 4.73 19.28 4.77
N ASN A 153 4.35 18.80 3.57
CA ASN A 153 3.60 19.58 2.59
C ASN A 153 2.07 19.40 2.69
N LEU A 154 1.56 18.63 3.66
CA LEU A 154 0.12 18.39 3.80
C LEU A 154 -0.62 19.67 4.20
N GLU A 155 -1.15 20.38 3.22
CA GLU A 155 -1.83 21.65 3.39
C GLU A 155 -3.35 21.52 3.54
N ARG A 156 -3.95 20.41 3.09
CA ARG A 156 -5.40 20.23 3.11
C ARG A 156 -5.85 18.80 3.38
N VAL A 157 -6.76 18.65 4.34
CA VAL A 157 -7.47 17.40 4.63
C VAL A 157 -8.97 17.63 4.47
N ASP A 158 -9.60 16.93 3.53
CA ASP A 158 -11.05 16.94 3.37
C ASP A 158 -11.64 15.70 4.07
N LEU A 159 -12.46 15.92 5.10
CA LEU A 159 -13.16 14.86 5.82
C LEU A 159 -14.57 14.73 5.27
N ILE A 160 -14.91 13.55 4.74
CA ILE A 160 -16.26 13.28 4.22
C ILE A 160 -16.99 12.33 5.15
N GLY A 161 -18.16 12.74 5.65
CA GLY A 161 -19.02 11.85 6.44
C GLY A 161 -19.42 10.62 5.62
N THR A 162 -19.42 9.46 6.27
CA THR A 162 -20.01 8.25 5.70
C THR A 162 -21.42 8.11 6.23
N ALA A 163 -22.41 8.14 5.33
CA ALA A 163 -23.81 7.85 5.65
C ALA A 163 -24.03 6.34 5.82
#